data_AF-A0A522GW74-F1
#
_entry.id   AF-A0A522GW74-F1
#
_cell.length_a   1.000
_cell.length_b   1.000
_cell.length_c   1.000
_cell.angle_alpha   90.00
_cell.angle_beta   90.00
_cell.angle_gamma   90.00
#
_symmetry.space_group_name_H-M   'P 1'
#
loop_
_entity.id
_entity.type
_entity.pdbx_description
1 polymer ?
#
loop_
_entity_poly.entity_id
_entity_poly.type
_entity_poly.pdbx_seq_one_letter_code
_entity_poly.pdbx_strand_id
1 'polypeptide(L)'
;MRTWFWSVVFLALAVGLALVLREHGGNVLIIAQPWRIELSITFAALLLLAAFFLLYILIRVLTWLTSSPERFRLWRGVRAQKRDHDWLETGWVNLLEGRYTQAEKDFSKILSQSKSPNRKVLAALASARALHRLGEFVRRDDALQIARENAGSEPRLKEAASTVAAEMYLDQDRPNEALALLQPLQDASSRHYHATRLLLRAHRQLHNHDRVYALTRLLLRRGVIDKAQALSYLETAVAARLHNGGLAGYKTIWGDLKSEERALPEIALAGAAIQESAGNIDEASKILEAAINAKFEPRLLSAYSQCPPEQVARRLSKAEVWLKSKPNDSALLAMLGNLCLIGQLWGQGERYLLRSMKIRSDVRIHALLGNLYDRLGRSADAMKHWRLASGVAGVLPVLAANRALPAADTRGDPTLIAFANMPETDLLDTNDSVVPQAASAAGYVPDEAEPVAVNRAAVDDGLGLKSVEPDFDEYFDSAPIPGVDLSQTSDRPSDRSKNR
;
A
#
# COMPACT_ATOMS: atom_id res chain seq x y z
N MET A 1 -35.98 26.95 54.07
CA MET A 1 -37.36 27.33 54.46
C MET A 1 -37.78 26.65 55.77
N ARG A 2 -38.21 25.37 55.77
CA ARG A 2 -38.84 24.71 56.94
C ARG A 2 -38.07 24.78 58.28
N THR A 3 -36.75 24.72 58.26
CA THR A 3 -35.90 24.73 59.47
C THR A 3 -35.81 26.08 60.17
N TRP A 4 -35.80 27.19 59.43
CA TRP A 4 -35.68 28.54 60.02
C TRP A 4 -36.94 28.92 60.82
N PHE A 5 -38.12 28.60 60.26
CA PHE A 5 -39.41 28.80 60.93
C PHE A 5 -39.46 28.06 62.28
N TRP A 6 -39.05 26.79 62.32
CA TRP A 6 -38.98 26.01 63.56
C TRP A 6 -38.01 26.60 64.59
N SER A 7 -36.83 27.08 64.18
CA SER A 7 -35.92 27.77 65.12
C SER A 7 -36.47 29.09 65.65
N VAL A 8 -37.24 29.85 64.87
CA VAL A 8 -37.90 31.09 65.33
C VAL A 8 -39.03 30.79 66.32
N VAL A 9 -39.86 29.77 66.04
CA VAL A 9 -40.90 29.30 66.97
C VAL A 9 -40.28 28.78 68.28
N PHE A 10 -39.17 28.03 68.21
CA PHE A 10 -38.49 27.52 69.39
C PHE A 10 -37.81 28.64 70.21
N LEU A 11 -37.27 29.67 69.55
CA LEU A 11 -36.74 30.86 70.20
C LEU A 11 -37.84 31.62 70.93
N ALA A 12 -38.99 31.86 70.29
CA ALA A 12 -40.13 32.52 70.91
C ALA A 12 -40.68 31.73 72.11
N LEU A 13 -40.75 30.39 72.00
CA LEU A 13 -41.15 29.52 73.09
C LEU A 13 -40.16 29.57 74.26
N ALA A 14 -38.84 29.55 73.98
CA ALA A 14 -37.80 29.64 75.00
C ALA A 14 -37.80 31.00 75.72
N VAL A 15 -38.00 32.11 74.99
CA VAL A 15 -38.13 33.45 75.58
C VAL A 15 -39.40 33.55 76.43
N GLY A 16 -40.53 33.01 75.97
CA GLY A 16 -41.77 32.94 76.76
C GLY A 16 -41.60 32.14 78.04
N LEU A 17 -40.96 30.97 77.97
CA LEU A 17 -40.70 30.12 79.14
C LEU A 17 -39.74 30.79 80.14
N ALA A 18 -38.71 31.50 79.64
CA ALA A 18 -37.77 32.24 80.47
C ALA A 18 -38.41 33.44 81.20
N LEU A 19 -39.42 34.09 80.59
CA LEU A 19 -40.18 35.15 81.24
C LEU A 19 -41.07 34.60 82.37
N VAL A 20 -41.75 33.47 82.16
CA VAL A 20 -42.58 32.81 83.19
C VAL A 20 -41.74 32.27 84.35
N LEU A 21 -40.57 31.69 84.08
CA LEU A 21 -39.65 31.23 85.15
C LEU A 21 -39.08 32.36 86.02
N ARG A 22 -39.18 33.62 85.58
CA ARG A 22 -38.62 34.78 86.30
C ARG A 22 -39.44 35.17 87.54
N GLU A 23 -40.70 34.75 87.63
CA GLU A 23 -41.61 35.13 88.72
C GLU A 23 -41.58 34.16 89.91
N HIS A 24 -40.85 33.04 89.84
CA HIS A 24 -40.80 32.01 90.89
C HIS A 24 -39.35 31.65 91.28
N GLY A 25 -38.90 32.18 92.42
CA GLY A 25 -37.54 31.99 92.97
C GLY A 25 -37.26 30.61 93.59
N GLY A 26 -37.57 29.53 92.90
CA GLY A 26 -37.28 28.16 93.36
C GLY A 26 -35.84 27.71 93.14
N ASN A 27 -35.40 26.74 93.94
CA ASN A 27 -34.14 26.01 93.75
C ASN A 27 -34.44 24.58 93.26
N VAL A 28 -33.63 24.09 92.31
CA VAL A 28 -33.64 22.70 91.85
C VAL A 28 -32.62 21.91 92.65
N LEU A 29 -33.09 20.88 93.34
CA LEU A 29 -32.26 19.97 94.12
C LEU A 29 -32.04 18.67 93.34
N ILE A 30 -30.79 18.39 92.96
CA ILE A 30 -30.42 17.10 92.34
C ILE A 30 -29.70 16.27 93.39
N ILE A 31 -30.32 15.15 93.80
CA ILE A 31 -29.77 14.19 94.75
C ILE A 31 -29.34 12.92 93.98
N ALA A 32 -28.05 12.61 94.02
CA ALA A 32 -27.50 11.35 93.53
C ALA A 32 -26.34 10.95 94.44
N GLN A 33 -26.59 10.09 95.44
CA GLN A 33 -25.62 9.72 96.48
C GLN A 33 -24.23 9.38 95.89
N PRO A 34 -23.11 9.94 96.38
CA PRO A 34 -22.96 10.85 97.53
C PRO A 34 -23.13 12.35 97.24
N TRP A 35 -23.50 12.74 96.02
CA TRP A 35 -23.55 14.14 95.58
C TRP A 35 -24.94 14.76 95.78
N ARG A 36 -24.97 15.96 96.38
CA ARG A 36 -26.15 16.82 96.48
C ARG A 36 -25.79 18.17 95.88
N ILE A 37 -26.42 18.52 94.76
CA ILE A 37 -26.13 19.77 94.04
C ILE A 37 -27.38 20.64 94.10
N GLU A 38 -27.24 21.82 94.69
CA GLU A 38 -28.27 22.85 94.79
C GLU A 38 -28.03 23.90 93.70
N LEU A 39 -28.99 24.03 92.78
CA LEU A 39 -28.91 24.95 91.64
C LEU A 39 -30.11 25.88 91.64
N SER A 40 -29.90 27.17 91.39
CA SER A 40 -31.01 28.09 91.10
C SER A 40 -31.75 27.65 89.84
N ILE A 41 -33.08 27.78 89.80
CA ILE A 41 -33.89 27.52 88.59
C ILE A 41 -33.33 28.26 87.36
N THR A 42 -32.83 29.49 87.52
CA THR A 42 -32.25 30.28 86.43
C THR A 42 -30.98 29.64 85.85
N PHE A 43 -30.11 29.12 86.71
CA PHE A 43 -28.88 28.44 86.31
C PHE A 43 -29.18 27.06 85.70
N ALA A 44 -30.12 26.30 86.28
CA ALA A 44 -30.57 25.02 85.72
C ALA A 44 -31.18 25.18 84.32
N ALA A 45 -32.01 26.21 84.11
CA ALA A 45 -32.58 26.55 82.80
C ALA A 45 -31.49 26.96 81.78
N LEU A 46 -30.50 27.76 82.20
CA LEU A 46 -29.38 28.17 81.34
C LEU A 46 -28.51 26.95 80.94
N LEU A 47 -28.23 26.05 81.89
CA LEU A 47 -27.47 24.82 81.63
C LEU A 47 -28.23 23.87 80.68
N LEU A 48 -29.55 23.73 80.84
CA LEU A 48 -30.39 22.96 79.93
C LEU A 48 -30.40 23.57 78.51
N LEU A 49 -30.50 24.89 78.39
CA LEU A 49 -30.45 25.59 77.10
C LEU A 49 -29.07 25.47 76.44
N ALA A 50 -27.98 25.55 77.21
CA ALA A 50 -26.63 25.30 76.73
C ALA A 50 -26.44 23.84 76.25
N ALA A 51 -26.93 22.86 77.01
CA ALA A 51 -26.89 21.45 76.64
C ALA A 51 -27.70 21.17 75.36
N PHE A 52 -28.87 21.79 75.19
CA PHE A 52 -29.66 21.72 73.96
C PHE A 52 -28.92 22.29 72.75
N PHE A 53 -28.30 23.47 72.90
CA PHE A 53 -27.47 24.06 71.83
C PHE A 53 -26.28 23.18 71.47
N LEU A 54 -25.60 22.61 72.47
CA LEU A 54 -24.43 21.76 72.27
C LEU A 54 -24.81 20.44 71.58
N LEU A 55 -25.93 19.82 71.97
CA LEU A 55 -26.50 18.64 71.31
C LEU A 55 -26.93 18.97 69.87
N TYR A 56 -27.58 20.11 69.63
CA TYR A 56 -27.97 20.56 68.29
C TYR A 56 -26.76 20.74 67.36
N ILE A 57 -25.70 21.39 67.86
CA ILE A 57 -24.44 21.55 67.12
C ILE A 57 -23.83 20.18 66.84
N LEU A 58 -23.78 19.28 67.82
CA LEU A 58 -23.21 17.93 67.66
C LEU A 58 -23.95 17.12 66.58
N ILE A 59 -25.29 17.08 66.63
CA ILE A 59 -26.12 16.41 65.61
C ILE A 59 -25.92 17.07 64.22
N ARG A 60 -25.77 18.39 64.16
CA ARG A 60 -25.58 19.11 62.89
C ARG A 60 -24.19 18.89 62.28
N VAL A 61 -23.15 18.76 63.10
CA VAL A 61 -21.80 18.34 62.66
C VAL A 61 -21.83 16.89 62.18
N LEU A 62 -22.47 15.99 62.92
CA LEU A 62 -22.56 14.57 62.57
C LEU A 62 -23.31 14.35 61.24
N THR A 63 -24.42 15.07 61.03
CA THR A 63 -25.17 15.04 59.76
C THR A 63 -24.43 15.70 58.60
N TRP A 64 -23.64 16.75 58.82
CA TRP A 64 -22.78 17.33 57.78
C TRP A 64 -21.66 16.38 57.35
N LEU A 65 -21.03 15.69 58.32
CA LEU A 65 -19.96 14.73 58.08
C LEU A 65 -20.46 13.49 57.30
N THR A 66 -21.66 13.02 57.63
CA THR A 66 -22.29 11.84 56.99
C THR A 66 -22.97 12.12 55.65
N SER A 67 -23.40 13.36 55.37
CA SER A 67 -24.03 13.73 54.08
C SER A 67 -23.06 14.29 53.01
N SER A 68 -21.82 14.61 53.40
CA SER A 68 -20.77 15.04 52.46
C SER A 68 -20.23 13.99 51.46
N PRO A 69 -20.30 12.65 51.65
CA PRO A 69 -19.72 11.68 50.72
C PRO A 69 -20.24 11.74 49.28
N GLU A 70 -21.54 12.02 49.09
CA GLU A 70 -22.15 12.00 47.75
C GLU A 70 -21.68 13.18 46.89
N ARG A 71 -21.61 14.39 47.47
CA ARG A 71 -21.07 15.58 46.79
C ARG A 71 -19.61 15.38 46.39
N PHE A 72 -18.82 14.72 47.23
CA PHE A 72 -17.42 14.38 46.93
C PHE A 72 -17.25 13.28 45.87
N ARG A 73 -18.21 12.34 45.76
CA ARG A 73 -18.24 11.34 44.67
C ARG A 73 -18.60 11.99 43.33
N LEU A 74 -19.61 12.86 43.30
CA LEU A 74 -20.01 13.62 42.11
C LEU A 74 -18.89 14.55 41.64
N TRP A 75 -18.28 15.33 42.53
CA TRP A 75 -17.17 16.23 42.18
C TRP A 75 -15.93 15.48 41.64
N ARG A 76 -15.56 14.34 42.26
CA ARG A 76 -14.48 13.47 41.72
C ARG A 76 -14.84 12.88 40.36
N GLY A 77 -16.09 12.49 40.14
CA GLY A 77 -16.59 12.02 38.84
C GLY A 77 -16.46 13.09 37.74
N VAL A 78 -16.94 14.31 38.00
CA VAL A 78 -16.84 15.45 37.08
C VAL A 78 -15.38 15.81 36.80
N ARG A 79 -14.51 15.85 37.81
CA ARG A 79 -13.09 16.17 37.63
C ARG A 79 -12.33 15.09 36.85
N ALA A 80 -12.63 13.80 37.10
CA ALA A 80 -12.08 12.70 36.30
C ALA A 80 -12.57 12.77 34.84
N GLN A 81 -13.85 13.08 34.63
CA GLN A 81 -14.41 13.27 33.28
C GLN A 81 -13.77 14.43 32.53
N LYS A 82 -13.57 15.58 33.18
CA LYS A 82 -12.88 16.70 32.54
C LYS A 82 -11.46 16.31 32.15
N ARG A 83 -10.69 15.71 33.07
CA ARG A 83 -9.32 15.26 32.81
C ARG A 83 -9.22 14.24 31.67
N ASP A 84 -10.13 13.25 31.61
CA ASP A 84 -10.18 12.30 30.50
C ASP A 84 -10.45 13.01 29.15
N HIS A 85 -11.25 14.08 29.16
CA HIS A 85 -11.54 14.89 27.97
C HIS A 85 -10.34 15.75 27.57
N ASP A 86 -9.71 16.46 28.52
CA ASP A 86 -8.50 17.27 28.30
C ASP A 86 -7.36 16.41 27.69
N TRP A 87 -7.20 15.17 28.15
CA TRP A 87 -6.24 14.21 27.58
C TRP A 87 -6.64 13.67 26.20
N LEU A 88 -7.94 13.44 25.95
CA LEU A 88 -8.41 13.04 24.62
C LEU A 88 -8.17 14.17 23.61
N GLU A 89 -8.53 15.40 23.96
CA GLU A 89 -8.33 16.60 23.14
C GLU A 89 -6.84 16.80 22.82
N THR A 90 -5.98 16.84 23.84
CA THR A 90 -4.53 17.00 23.67
C THR A 90 -3.93 15.86 22.85
N GLY A 91 -4.35 14.60 23.11
CA GLY A 91 -3.90 13.43 22.36
C GLY A 91 -4.31 13.47 20.88
N TRP A 92 -5.52 13.93 20.56
CA TRP A 92 -5.98 14.10 19.18
C TRP A 92 -5.28 15.25 18.47
N VAL A 93 -5.01 16.38 19.14
CA VAL A 93 -4.17 17.47 18.60
C VAL A 93 -2.77 16.95 18.28
N ASN A 94 -2.13 16.27 19.22
CA ASN A 94 -0.82 15.63 19.00
C ASN A 94 -0.84 14.63 17.84
N LEU A 95 -1.89 13.82 17.68
CA LEU A 95 -2.04 12.88 16.58
C LEU A 95 -2.14 13.60 15.21
N LEU A 96 -2.89 14.71 15.14
CA LEU A 96 -3.09 15.50 13.92
C LEU A 96 -1.85 16.33 13.55
N GLU A 97 -1.07 16.79 14.53
CA GLU A 97 0.24 17.42 14.32
C GLU A 97 1.36 16.43 13.93
N GLY A 98 1.09 15.12 13.91
CA GLY A 98 2.09 14.08 13.64
C GLY A 98 2.99 13.75 14.85
N ARG A 99 2.70 14.29 16.03
CA ARG A 99 3.40 14.03 17.31
C ARG A 99 2.96 12.70 17.92
N TYR A 100 3.13 11.61 17.18
CA TYR A 100 2.56 10.30 17.52
C TYR A 100 3.03 9.75 18.89
N THR A 101 4.28 10.01 19.29
CA THR A 101 4.80 9.55 20.59
C THR A 101 4.21 10.31 21.78
N GLN A 102 3.86 11.60 21.62
CA GLN A 102 3.12 12.37 22.62
C GLN A 102 1.65 11.94 22.67
N ALA A 103 1.03 11.73 21.50
CA ALA A 103 -0.35 11.25 21.40
C ALA A 103 -0.55 9.90 22.12
N GLU A 104 0.34 8.93 21.89
CA GLU A 104 0.31 7.62 22.55
C GLU A 104 0.48 7.72 24.08
N LYS A 105 1.35 8.62 24.56
CA LYS A 105 1.51 8.92 25.99
C LYS A 105 0.26 9.56 26.61
N ASP A 106 -0.53 10.32 25.86
CA ASP A 106 -1.78 10.90 26.36
C ASP A 106 -2.93 9.88 26.35
N PHE A 107 -3.02 9.05 25.30
CA PHE A 107 -4.02 7.98 25.24
C PHE A 107 -3.77 6.87 26.27
N SER A 108 -2.53 6.47 26.53
CA SER A 108 -2.19 5.46 27.55
C SER A 108 -2.54 5.88 29.00
N LYS A 109 -2.50 7.18 29.32
CA LYS A 109 -3.04 7.73 30.59
C LYS A 109 -4.54 7.47 30.73
N ILE A 110 -5.30 7.56 29.64
CA ILE A 110 -6.75 7.29 29.64
C ILE A 110 -7.02 5.80 29.78
N LEU A 111 -6.27 4.94 29.08
CA LEU A 111 -6.41 3.48 29.16
C LEU A 111 -6.20 2.93 30.59
N SER A 112 -5.19 3.47 31.28
CA SER A 112 -4.85 3.08 32.66
C SER A 112 -5.78 3.70 33.70
N GLN A 113 -6.20 4.96 33.55
CA GLN A 113 -6.88 5.70 34.63
C GLN A 113 -8.39 5.94 34.44
N SER A 114 -8.93 5.84 33.22
CA SER A 114 -10.37 6.04 33.00
C SER A 114 -11.17 4.84 33.50
N LYS A 115 -12.39 5.11 33.98
CA LYS A 115 -13.37 4.09 34.36
C LYS A 115 -14.50 3.91 33.34
N SER A 116 -14.49 4.68 32.24
CA SER A 116 -15.52 4.61 31.20
C SER A 116 -15.05 3.67 30.08
N PRO A 117 -15.77 2.56 29.79
CA PRO A 117 -15.39 1.64 28.70
C PRO A 117 -15.33 2.37 27.36
N ASN A 118 -16.34 3.21 27.04
CA ASN A 118 -16.39 3.98 25.80
C ASN A 118 -15.16 4.88 25.60
N ARG A 119 -14.64 5.51 26.66
CA ARG A 119 -13.40 6.32 26.57
C ARG A 119 -12.17 5.45 26.40
N LYS A 120 -12.11 4.28 27.04
CA LYS A 120 -11.03 3.32 26.82
C LYS A 120 -11.02 2.84 25.36
N VAL A 121 -12.17 2.49 24.77
CA VAL A 121 -12.26 2.13 23.35
C VAL A 121 -11.74 3.27 22.46
N LEU A 122 -12.21 4.51 22.66
CA LEU A 122 -11.77 5.65 21.84
C LEU A 122 -10.27 5.94 21.99
N ALA A 123 -9.73 5.92 23.21
CA ALA A 123 -8.31 6.09 23.45
C ALA A 123 -7.47 4.92 22.89
N ALA A 124 -8.00 3.69 22.93
CA ALA A 124 -7.32 2.50 22.40
C ALA A 124 -7.23 2.55 20.87
N LEU A 125 -8.32 2.93 20.18
CA LEU A 125 -8.32 3.11 18.72
C LEU A 125 -7.45 4.30 18.27
N ALA A 126 -7.39 5.38 19.05
CA ALA A 126 -6.50 6.51 18.78
C ALA A 126 -5.03 6.18 19.05
N SER A 127 -4.74 5.42 20.12
CA SER A 127 -3.42 4.87 20.42
C SER A 127 -2.94 3.92 19.30
N ALA A 128 -3.81 3.00 18.85
CA ALA A 128 -3.51 2.13 17.71
C ALA A 128 -3.19 2.93 16.43
N ARG A 129 -3.87 4.07 16.18
CA ARG A 129 -3.52 4.97 15.07
C ARG A 129 -2.16 5.64 15.24
N ALA A 130 -1.80 6.07 16.44
CA ALA A 130 -0.46 6.62 16.72
C ALA A 130 0.62 5.55 16.52
N LEU A 131 0.43 4.35 17.09
CA LEU A 131 1.36 3.22 17.01
C LEU A 131 1.52 2.70 15.58
N HIS A 132 0.44 2.63 14.80
CA HIS A 132 0.50 2.28 13.36
C HIS A 132 1.35 3.28 12.57
N ARG A 133 1.27 4.59 12.88
CA ARG A 133 2.12 5.62 12.27
C ARG A 133 3.57 5.58 12.73
N LEU A 134 3.86 4.98 13.89
CA LEU A 134 5.20 4.75 14.41
C LEU A 134 5.83 3.43 13.90
N GLY A 135 5.08 2.56 13.23
CA GLY A 135 5.54 1.21 12.85
C GLY A 135 5.49 0.18 13.98
N GLU A 136 4.93 0.55 15.13
CA GLU A 136 4.89 -0.24 16.38
C GLU A 136 3.74 -1.27 16.34
N PHE A 137 3.82 -2.23 15.43
CA PHE A 137 2.70 -3.09 15.04
C PHE A 137 2.22 -4.05 16.15
N VAL A 138 3.11 -4.55 17.00
CA VAL A 138 2.74 -5.43 18.13
C VAL A 138 1.90 -4.64 19.14
N ARG A 139 2.41 -3.50 19.61
CA ARG A 139 1.71 -2.60 20.54
C ARG A 139 0.40 -2.05 19.96
N ARG A 140 0.34 -1.82 18.64
CA ARG A 140 -0.91 -1.48 17.94
C ARG A 140 -1.94 -2.60 18.10
N ASP A 141 -1.55 -3.84 17.86
CA ASP A 141 -2.48 -4.97 17.93
C ASP A 141 -2.96 -5.24 19.36
N ASP A 142 -2.10 -5.04 20.38
CA ASP A 142 -2.51 -4.98 21.80
C ASP A 142 -3.56 -3.88 22.04
N ALA A 143 -3.34 -2.67 21.53
CA ALA A 143 -4.29 -1.56 21.64
C ALA A 143 -5.62 -1.87 20.92
N LEU A 144 -5.59 -2.51 19.75
CA LEU A 144 -6.81 -2.96 19.06
C LEU A 144 -7.54 -4.06 19.83
N GLN A 145 -6.83 -4.97 20.52
CA GLN A 145 -7.43 -5.96 21.40
C GLN A 145 -8.11 -5.29 22.60
N ILE A 146 -7.43 -4.38 23.30
CA ILE A 146 -8.00 -3.58 24.40
C ILE A 146 -9.28 -2.84 23.93
N ALA A 147 -9.29 -2.30 22.71
CA ALA A 147 -10.46 -1.65 22.13
C ALA A 147 -11.63 -2.63 21.93
N ARG A 148 -11.38 -3.84 21.43
CA ARG A 148 -12.41 -4.88 21.23
C ARG A 148 -12.99 -5.39 22.55
N GLU A 149 -12.14 -5.65 23.54
CA GLU A 149 -12.55 -6.09 24.89
C GLU A 149 -13.42 -5.04 25.58
N ASN A 150 -13.00 -3.78 25.57
CA ASN A 150 -13.75 -2.69 26.21
C ASN A 150 -15.01 -2.27 25.45
N ALA A 151 -15.20 -2.71 24.19
CA ALA A 151 -16.46 -2.50 23.46
C ALA A 151 -17.61 -3.38 23.98
N GLY A 152 -17.31 -4.48 24.70
CA GLY A 152 -18.30 -5.26 25.45
C GLY A 152 -19.46 -5.78 24.60
N SER A 153 -20.65 -5.19 24.78
CA SER A 153 -21.87 -5.52 24.02
C SER A 153 -22.36 -4.39 23.10
N GLU A 154 -21.68 -3.23 23.09
CA GLU A 154 -22.08 -2.06 22.31
C GLU A 154 -21.77 -2.25 20.82
N PRO A 155 -22.78 -2.40 19.94
CA PRO A 155 -22.54 -2.77 18.53
C PRO A 155 -21.72 -1.68 17.83
N ARG A 156 -22.08 -0.42 18.01
CA ARG A 156 -21.39 0.73 17.38
C ARG A 156 -19.90 0.83 17.73
N LEU A 157 -19.49 0.40 18.93
CA LEU A 157 -18.08 0.39 19.33
C LEU A 157 -17.33 -0.80 18.72
N LYS A 158 -17.99 -1.97 18.57
CA LYS A 158 -17.42 -3.10 17.83
C LYS A 158 -17.19 -2.77 16.36
N GLU A 159 -18.17 -2.15 15.71
CA GLU A 159 -18.06 -1.69 14.31
C GLU A 159 -16.93 -0.67 14.13
N ALA A 160 -16.75 0.25 15.07
CA ALA A 160 -15.63 1.19 15.06
C ALA A 160 -14.28 0.48 15.23
N ALA A 161 -14.20 -0.51 16.11
CA ALA A 161 -12.96 -1.27 16.34
C ALA A 161 -12.59 -2.17 15.16
N SER A 162 -13.57 -2.85 14.52
CA SER A 162 -13.32 -3.69 13.35
C SER A 162 -12.97 -2.87 12.11
N THR A 163 -13.63 -1.73 11.87
CA THR A 163 -13.28 -0.84 10.74
C THR A 163 -11.87 -0.24 10.86
N VAL A 164 -11.49 0.27 12.02
CA VAL A 164 -10.14 0.83 12.26
C VAL A 164 -9.06 -0.25 12.16
N ALA A 165 -9.29 -1.44 12.73
CA ALA A 165 -8.35 -2.56 12.59
C ALA A 165 -8.19 -3.02 11.13
N ALA A 166 -9.30 -3.11 10.38
CA ALA A 166 -9.26 -3.49 8.98
C ALA A 166 -8.55 -2.44 8.09
N GLU A 167 -8.72 -1.15 8.38
CA GLU A 167 -7.95 -0.08 7.73
C GLU A 167 -6.43 -0.30 7.92
N MET A 168 -5.99 -0.59 9.15
CA MET A 168 -4.58 -0.86 9.47
C MET A 168 -4.04 -2.14 8.81
N TYR A 169 -4.83 -3.21 8.73
CA TYR A 169 -4.42 -4.45 8.04
C TYR A 169 -4.31 -4.26 6.52
N LEU A 170 -5.17 -3.44 5.90
CA LEU A 170 -5.07 -3.09 4.48
C LEU A 170 -3.87 -2.19 4.15
N ASP A 171 -3.37 -1.42 5.13
CA ASP A 171 -2.12 -0.66 5.03
C ASP A 171 -0.85 -1.52 5.18
N GLN A 172 -0.97 -2.79 5.57
CA GLN A 172 0.12 -3.78 5.64
C GLN A 172 -0.03 -4.89 4.57
N ASP A 173 -0.87 -4.67 3.55
CA ASP A 173 -1.20 -5.68 2.54
C ASP A 173 -1.68 -7.03 3.14
N ARG A 174 -2.44 -6.98 4.23
CA ARG A 174 -3.12 -8.14 4.88
C ARG A 174 -4.64 -8.14 4.60
N PRO A 175 -5.10 -8.26 3.34
CA PRO A 175 -6.50 -8.10 2.98
C PRO A 175 -7.44 -9.19 3.52
N ASN A 176 -6.94 -10.42 3.72
CA ASN A 176 -7.75 -11.54 4.24
C ASN A 176 -8.29 -11.26 5.65
N GLU A 177 -7.46 -10.70 6.53
CA GLU A 177 -7.85 -10.34 7.90
C GLU A 177 -8.79 -9.14 7.92
N ALA A 178 -8.57 -8.18 7.03
CA ALA A 178 -9.48 -7.07 6.82
C ALA A 178 -10.86 -7.55 6.33
N LEU A 179 -10.92 -8.51 5.39
CA LEU A 179 -12.19 -9.11 4.95
C LEU A 179 -12.93 -9.79 6.12
N ALA A 180 -12.23 -10.59 6.93
CA ALA A 180 -12.84 -11.26 8.09
C ALA A 180 -13.48 -10.28 9.09
N LEU A 181 -12.89 -9.10 9.27
CA LEU A 181 -13.42 -8.04 10.13
C LEU A 181 -14.55 -7.20 9.48
N LEU A 182 -14.52 -7.03 8.16
CA LEU A 182 -15.45 -6.14 7.44
C LEU A 182 -16.68 -6.86 6.89
N GLN A 183 -16.59 -8.14 6.56
CA GLN A 183 -17.69 -8.91 5.96
C GLN A 183 -18.95 -8.93 6.85
N PRO A 184 -18.86 -9.19 8.18
CA PRO A 184 -20.04 -9.12 9.06
C PRO A 184 -20.69 -7.73 9.10
N LEU A 185 -19.93 -6.65 8.86
CA LEU A 185 -20.44 -5.28 8.84
C LEU A 185 -21.26 -4.98 7.59
N GLN A 186 -20.92 -5.62 6.47
CA GLN A 186 -21.66 -5.48 5.22
C GLN A 186 -23.04 -6.12 5.32
N ASP A 187 -23.11 -7.30 5.94
CA ASP A 187 -24.35 -8.04 6.13
C ASP A 187 -25.25 -7.38 7.20
N ALA A 188 -24.66 -6.79 8.25
CA ALA A 188 -25.40 -6.11 9.32
C ALA A 188 -25.98 -4.73 8.93
N SER A 189 -25.31 -3.95 8.07
CA SER A 189 -25.79 -2.60 7.70
C SER A 189 -25.28 -2.11 6.34
N SER A 190 -26.19 -2.03 5.37
CA SER A 190 -25.94 -1.55 4.01
C SER A 190 -25.61 -0.05 3.87
N ARG A 191 -25.48 0.68 4.99
CA ARG A 191 -25.22 2.13 5.02
C ARG A 191 -23.78 2.52 5.41
N HIS A 192 -22.93 1.57 5.79
CA HIS A 192 -21.54 1.86 6.19
C HIS A 192 -20.58 2.02 4.99
N TYR A 193 -20.75 3.12 4.24
CA TYR A 193 -19.98 3.41 3.03
C TYR A 193 -18.45 3.38 3.18
N HIS A 194 -17.91 3.76 4.35
CA HIS A 194 -16.47 3.66 4.61
C HIS A 194 -16.01 2.20 4.70
N ALA A 195 -16.74 1.34 5.42
CA ALA A 195 -16.47 -0.10 5.43
C ALA A 195 -16.58 -0.71 4.03
N THR A 196 -17.56 -0.28 3.21
CA THR A 196 -17.67 -0.70 1.80
C THR A 196 -16.47 -0.25 0.94
N ARG A 197 -15.89 0.92 1.20
CA ARG A 197 -14.64 1.37 0.54
C ARG A 197 -13.43 0.53 0.97
N LEU A 198 -13.35 0.14 2.24
CA LEU A 198 -12.29 -0.76 2.73
C LEU A 198 -12.44 -2.18 2.14
N LEU A 199 -13.66 -2.71 2.03
CA LEU A 199 -13.95 -3.98 1.33
C LEU A 199 -13.57 -3.92 -0.15
N LEU A 200 -13.84 -2.81 -0.83
CA LEU A 200 -13.38 -2.61 -2.21
C LEU A 200 -11.84 -2.62 -2.30
N ARG A 201 -11.13 -1.98 -1.37
CA ARG A 201 -9.66 -2.03 -1.30
C ARG A 201 -9.15 -3.46 -1.06
N ALA A 202 -9.75 -4.18 -0.11
CA ALA A 202 -9.41 -5.57 0.21
C ALA A 202 -9.56 -6.49 -1.00
N HIS A 203 -10.70 -6.43 -1.69
CA HIS A 203 -10.93 -7.22 -2.90
C HIS A 203 -10.08 -6.79 -4.10
N ARG A 204 -9.60 -5.55 -4.16
CA ARG A 204 -8.60 -5.12 -5.15
C ARG A 204 -7.21 -5.71 -4.88
N GLN A 205 -6.74 -5.71 -3.63
CA GLN A 205 -5.49 -6.37 -3.24
C GLN A 205 -5.54 -7.90 -3.47
N LEU A 206 -6.72 -8.52 -3.34
CA LEU A 206 -6.93 -9.95 -3.61
C LEU A 206 -7.27 -10.29 -5.07
N HIS A 207 -7.30 -9.31 -5.98
CA HIS A 207 -7.71 -9.51 -7.38
C HIS A 207 -9.09 -10.18 -7.57
N ASN A 208 -10.02 -10.01 -6.62
CA ASN A 208 -11.37 -10.57 -6.68
C ASN A 208 -12.30 -9.73 -7.58
N HIS A 209 -12.05 -9.77 -8.89
CA HIS A 209 -12.62 -8.84 -9.87
C HIS A 209 -14.16 -8.76 -9.89
N ASP A 210 -14.89 -9.86 -9.66
CA ASP A 210 -16.36 -9.84 -9.56
C ASP A 210 -16.87 -9.00 -8.39
N ARG A 211 -16.24 -9.12 -7.21
CA ARG A 211 -16.57 -8.31 -6.03
C ARG A 211 -16.16 -6.85 -6.23
N VAL A 212 -15.02 -6.60 -6.86
CA VAL A 212 -14.59 -5.24 -7.25
C VAL A 212 -15.62 -4.58 -8.17
N TYR A 213 -16.12 -5.28 -9.20
CA TYR A 213 -17.17 -4.78 -10.09
C TYR A 213 -18.46 -4.43 -9.31
N ALA A 214 -18.98 -5.37 -8.51
CA ALA A 214 -20.22 -5.18 -7.76
C ALA A 214 -20.14 -4.02 -6.74
N LEU A 215 -19.05 -3.96 -5.96
CA LEU A 215 -18.85 -2.91 -4.96
C LEU A 215 -18.63 -1.53 -5.61
N THR A 216 -17.89 -1.47 -6.72
CA THR A 216 -17.69 -0.20 -7.44
C THR A 216 -18.99 0.32 -8.02
N ARG A 217 -19.84 -0.54 -8.61
CA ARG A 217 -21.19 -0.19 -9.06
C ARG A 217 -22.07 0.35 -7.93
N LEU A 218 -22.03 -0.30 -6.76
CA LEU A 218 -22.79 0.14 -5.58
C LEU A 218 -22.34 1.52 -5.10
N LEU A 219 -21.04 1.73 -4.91
CA LEU A 219 -20.46 2.98 -4.43
C LEU A 219 -20.69 4.14 -5.41
N LEU A 220 -20.59 3.89 -6.72
CA LEU A 220 -20.88 4.88 -7.76
C LEU A 220 -22.35 5.29 -7.78
N ARG A 221 -23.29 4.34 -7.68
CA ARG A 221 -24.74 4.64 -7.58
C ARG A 221 -25.11 5.47 -6.34
N ARG A 222 -24.28 5.44 -5.30
CA ARG A 222 -24.47 6.18 -4.05
C ARG A 222 -23.67 7.50 -3.97
N GLY A 223 -22.89 7.84 -5.00
CA GLY A 223 -22.06 9.05 -5.03
C GLY A 223 -20.91 9.06 -4.01
N VAL A 224 -20.47 7.89 -3.54
CA VAL A 224 -19.44 7.76 -2.49
C VAL A 224 -18.02 7.83 -3.07
N ILE A 225 -17.87 7.44 -4.33
CA ILE A 225 -16.62 7.49 -5.09
C ILE A 225 -16.82 8.37 -6.32
N ASP A 226 -15.76 9.06 -6.72
CA ASP A 226 -15.77 9.87 -7.95
C ASP A 226 -15.91 8.99 -9.21
N LYS A 227 -16.49 9.54 -10.28
CA LYS A 227 -16.71 8.84 -11.55
C LYS A 227 -15.38 8.39 -12.19
N ALA A 228 -14.33 9.20 -12.16
CA ALA A 228 -13.05 8.83 -12.78
C ALA A 228 -12.36 7.68 -12.02
N GLN A 229 -12.37 7.71 -10.69
CA GLN A 229 -11.87 6.60 -9.86
C GLN A 229 -12.68 5.33 -10.09
N ALA A 230 -14.02 5.44 -10.15
CA ALA A 230 -14.90 4.31 -10.41
C ALA A 230 -14.62 3.68 -11.80
N LEU A 231 -14.44 4.50 -12.84
CA LEU A 231 -14.11 4.00 -14.18
C LEU A 231 -12.78 3.25 -14.22
N SER A 232 -11.73 3.73 -13.54
CA SER A 232 -10.44 3.02 -13.45
C SER A 232 -10.54 1.66 -12.74
N TYR A 233 -11.36 1.56 -11.69
CA TYR A 233 -11.61 0.28 -11.00
C TYR A 233 -12.50 -0.67 -11.82
N LEU A 234 -13.45 -0.11 -12.59
CA LEU A 234 -14.26 -0.90 -13.52
C LEU A 234 -13.44 -1.39 -14.72
N GLU A 235 -12.54 -0.57 -15.27
CA GLU A 235 -11.65 -0.91 -16.38
C GLU A 235 -10.86 -2.20 -16.08
N THR A 236 -10.09 -2.16 -14.98
CA THR A 236 -9.25 -3.28 -14.54
C THR A 236 -10.08 -4.51 -14.14
N ALA A 237 -11.21 -4.33 -13.46
CA ALA A 237 -12.07 -5.45 -13.05
C ALA A 237 -12.80 -6.10 -14.23
N VAL A 238 -13.34 -5.33 -15.16
CA VAL A 238 -14.11 -5.87 -16.30
C VAL A 238 -13.18 -6.52 -17.33
N ALA A 239 -12.01 -5.96 -17.61
CA ALA A 239 -11.04 -6.58 -18.51
C ALA A 239 -10.65 -7.99 -18.02
N ALA A 240 -10.31 -8.13 -16.73
CA ALA A 240 -10.00 -9.43 -16.13
C ALA A 240 -11.20 -10.40 -16.14
N ARG A 241 -12.42 -9.92 -15.88
CA ARG A 241 -13.64 -10.74 -15.98
C ARG A 241 -13.92 -11.22 -17.41
N LEU A 242 -13.66 -10.38 -18.42
CA LEU A 242 -13.75 -10.77 -19.83
C LEU A 242 -12.72 -11.85 -20.17
N HIS A 243 -11.45 -11.67 -19.77
CA HIS A 243 -10.42 -12.70 -19.97
C HIS A 243 -10.76 -14.04 -19.32
N ASN A 244 -11.26 -14.03 -18.07
CA ASN A 244 -11.64 -15.25 -17.35
C ASN A 244 -12.93 -15.89 -17.89
N GLY A 245 -13.90 -15.10 -18.35
CA GLY A 245 -15.18 -15.60 -18.90
C GLY A 245 -15.11 -16.05 -20.36
N GLY A 246 -14.11 -15.58 -21.11
CA GLY A 246 -13.91 -15.90 -22.52
C GLY A 246 -15.15 -15.64 -23.39
N LEU A 247 -15.30 -16.43 -24.46
CA LEU A 247 -16.40 -16.31 -25.42
C LEU A 247 -17.77 -16.59 -24.78
N ALA A 248 -17.85 -17.55 -23.85
CA ALA A 248 -19.09 -17.91 -23.16
C ALA A 248 -19.62 -16.78 -22.26
N GLY A 249 -18.74 -16.16 -21.46
CA GLY A 249 -19.06 -15.03 -20.59
C GLY A 249 -19.20 -13.68 -21.31
N TYR A 250 -18.69 -13.55 -22.54
CA TYR A 250 -18.66 -12.27 -23.25
C TYR A 250 -20.04 -11.63 -23.38
N LYS A 251 -21.07 -12.36 -23.83
CA LYS A 251 -22.38 -11.78 -24.13
C LYS A 251 -23.07 -11.17 -22.89
N THR A 252 -22.93 -11.81 -21.73
CA THR A 252 -23.50 -11.30 -20.48
C THR A 252 -22.69 -10.12 -19.95
N ILE A 253 -21.37 -10.26 -19.84
CA ILE A 253 -20.48 -9.21 -19.31
C ILE A 253 -20.54 -7.96 -20.20
N TRP A 254 -20.49 -8.10 -21.52
CA TRP A 254 -20.51 -6.98 -22.48
C TRP A 254 -21.88 -6.30 -22.54
N GLY A 255 -22.97 -7.06 -22.36
CA GLY A 255 -24.34 -6.54 -22.27
C GLY A 255 -24.54 -5.55 -21.13
N ASP A 256 -23.97 -5.85 -19.96
CA ASP A 256 -24.05 -5.02 -18.74
C ASP A 256 -23.29 -3.68 -18.81
N LEU A 257 -22.43 -3.48 -19.81
CA LEU A 257 -21.56 -2.30 -19.93
C LEU A 257 -22.24 -1.16 -20.70
N LYS A 258 -22.03 0.06 -20.22
CA LYS A 258 -22.42 1.29 -20.93
C LYS A 258 -21.47 1.55 -22.11
N SER A 259 -21.93 2.37 -23.08
CA SER A 259 -21.10 2.81 -24.21
C SER A 259 -19.78 3.47 -23.77
N GLU A 260 -19.82 4.35 -22.76
CA GLU A 260 -18.63 4.97 -22.15
C GLU A 260 -17.63 3.93 -21.59
N GLU A 261 -18.14 2.84 -21.01
CA GLU A 261 -17.33 1.80 -20.37
C GLU A 261 -16.73 0.84 -21.38
N ARG A 262 -17.46 0.52 -22.46
CA ARG A 262 -16.95 -0.28 -23.60
C ARG A 262 -15.82 0.42 -24.36
N ALA A 263 -15.72 1.76 -24.25
CA ALA A 263 -14.66 2.55 -24.86
C ALA A 263 -13.38 2.67 -23.99
N LEU A 264 -13.37 2.11 -22.77
CA LEU A 264 -12.17 2.11 -21.92
C LEU A 264 -11.09 1.18 -22.50
N PRO A 265 -9.81 1.61 -22.57
CA PRO A 265 -8.74 0.87 -23.24
C PRO A 265 -8.63 -0.63 -22.91
N GLU A 266 -8.51 -1.02 -21.63
CA GLU A 266 -8.34 -2.45 -21.29
C GLU A 266 -9.58 -3.29 -21.61
N ILE A 267 -10.77 -2.71 -21.43
CA ILE A 267 -12.05 -3.38 -21.76
C ILE A 267 -12.18 -3.59 -23.27
N ALA A 268 -11.81 -2.57 -24.06
CA ALA A 268 -11.83 -2.64 -25.52
C ALA A 268 -10.81 -3.64 -26.06
N LEU A 269 -9.60 -3.70 -25.47
CA LEU A 269 -8.58 -4.69 -25.81
C LEU A 269 -9.06 -6.12 -25.52
N ALA A 270 -9.57 -6.37 -24.30
CA ALA A 270 -10.10 -7.67 -23.90
C ALA A 270 -11.29 -8.11 -24.78
N GLY A 271 -12.22 -7.18 -25.04
CA GLY A 271 -13.39 -7.44 -25.88
C GLY A 271 -13.04 -7.71 -27.34
N ALA A 272 -12.11 -6.93 -27.91
CA ALA A 272 -11.63 -7.15 -29.27
C ALA A 272 -10.91 -8.50 -29.40
N ALA A 273 -10.01 -8.85 -28.47
CA ALA A 273 -9.30 -10.13 -28.49
C ALA A 273 -10.26 -11.35 -28.45
N ILE A 274 -11.34 -11.26 -27.65
CA ILE A 274 -12.38 -12.31 -27.62
C ILE A 274 -13.12 -12.39 -28.95
N GLN A 275 -13.49 -11.25 -29.56
CA GLN A 275 -14.14 -11.25 -30.87
C GLN A 275 -13.22 -11.73 -32.00
N GLU A 276 -11.92 -11.45 -31.94
CA GLU A 276 -10.96 -12.00 -32.91
C GLU A 276 -10.81 -13.51 -32.75
N SER A 277 -10.77 -14.03 -31.52
CA SER A 277 -10.81 -15.48 -31.26
C SER A 277 -12.13 -16.16 -31.70
N ALA A 278 -13.22 -15.40 -31.80
CA ALA A 278 -14.51 -15.85 -32.30
C ALA A 278 -14.64 -15.79 -33.84
N GLY A 279 -13.63 -15.25 -34.55
CA GLY A 279 -13.70 -14.97 -36.00
C GLY A 279 -14.45 -13.69 -36.38
N ASN A 280 -14.98 -12.94 -35.42
CA ASN A 280 -15.74 -11.70 -35.63
C ASN A 280 -14.82 -10.47 -35.76
N ILE A 281 -13.86 -10.55 -36.69
CA ILE A 281 -12.82 -9.52 -36.89
C ILE A 281 -13.43 -8.13 -37.19
N ASP A 282 -14.61 -8.10 -37.80
CA ASP A 282 -15.37 -6.88 -38.07
C ASP A 282 -15.95 -6.20 -36.83
N GLU A 283 -16.36 -6.94 -35.80
CA GLU A 283 -16.77 -6.35 -34.53
C GLU A 283 -15.56 -5.91 -33.72
N ALA A 284 -14.49 -6.70 -33.69
CA ALA A 284 -13.23 -6.32 -33.04
C ALA A 284 -12.69 -4.98 -33.57
N SER A 285 -12.66 -4.79 -34.90
CA SER A 285 -12.26 -3.51 -35.49
C SER A 285 -13.14 -2.33 -35.05
N LYS A 286 -14.46 -2.51 -34.94
CA LYS A 286 -15.40 -1.47 -34.47
C LYS A 286 -15.21 -1.14 -33.00
N ILE A 287 -14.94 -2.13 -32.15
CA ILE A 287 -14.66 -1.95 -30.71
C ILE A 287 -13.38 -1.11 -30.54
N LEU A 288 -12.31 -1.47 -31.24
CA LEU A 288 -11.04 -0.74 -31.20
C LEU A 288 -11.18 0.67 -31.79
N GLU A 289 -11.89 0.86 -32.91
CA GLU A 289 -12.18 2.20 -33.46
C GLU A 289 -12.91 3.09 -32.45
N ALA A 290 -13.92 2.56 -31.74
CA ALA A 290 -14.65 3.33 -30.74
C ALA A 290 -13.74 3.77 -29.57
N ALA A 291 -12.88 2.87 -29.08
CA ALA A 291 -11.94 3.17 -28.01
C ALA A 291 -10.84 4.17 -28.43
N ILE A 292 -10.26 4.01 -29.63
CA ILE A 292 -9.25 4.94 -30.18
C ILE A 292 -9.81 6.35 -30.33
N ASN A 293 -11.04 6.48 -30.83
CA ASN A 293 -11.72 7.78 -30.96
C ASN A 293 -12.01 8.44 -29.60
N ALA A 294 -12.22 7.67 -28.53
CA ALA A 294 -12.38 8.18 -27.17
C ALA A 294 -11.04 8.56 -26.51
N LYS A 295 -10.01 7.70 -26.65
CA LYS A 295 -8.67 7.92 -26.12
C LYS A 295 -7.62 7.28 -27.04
N PHE A 296 -6.82 8.12 -27.68
CA PHE A 296 -5.67 7.66 -28.45
C PHE A 296 -4.59 7.10 -27.52
N GLU A 297 -4.46 5.77 -27.51
CA GLU A 297 -3.46 5.07 -26.70
C GLU A 297 -2.63 4.10 -27.57
N PRO A 298 -1.29 4.05 -27.44
CA PRO A 298 -0.43 3.19 -28.26
C PRO A 298 -0.79 1.70 -28.22
N ARG A 299 -1.34 1.20 -27.11
CA ARG A 299 -1.76 -0.22 -26.97
C ARG A 299 -2.97 -0.55 -27.84
N LEU A 300 -3.96 0.35 -27.92
CA LEU A 300 -5.11 0.22 -28.81
C LEU A 300 -4.70 0.25 -30.29
N LEU A 301 -3.82 1.19 -30.66
CA LEU A 301 -3.26 1.26 -32.01
C LEU A 301 -2.47 -0.03 -32.34
N SER A 302 -1.73 -0.57 -31.36
CA SER A 302 -0.99 -1.82 -31.53
C SER A 302 -1.91 -3.00 -31.85
N ALA A 303 -2.99 -3.18 -31.09
CA ALA A 303 -4.01 -4.20 -31.37
C ALA A 303 -4.73 -3.95 -32.71
N TYR A 304 -5.08 -2.69 -33.04
CA TYR A 304 -5.75 -2.38 -34.30
C TYR A 304 -4.93 -2.73 -35.54
N SER A 305 -3.59 -2.66 -35.45
CA SER A 305 -2.70 -3.13 -36.52
C SER A 305 -2.51 -4.65 -36.60
N GLN A 306 -3.04 -5.42 -35.65
CA GLN A 306 -3.09 -6.89 -35.75
C GLN A 306 -4.40 -7.24 -36.46
N CYS A 307 -4.31 -7.63 -37.73
CA CYS A 307 -5.47 -8.00 -38.53
C CYS A 307 -5.10 -8.99 -39.64
N PRO A 308 -6.05 -9.81 -40.14
CA PRO A 308 -5.87 -10.53 -41.40
C PRO A 308 -5.73 -9.55 -42.58
N PRO A 309 -5.08 -9.97 -43.69
CA PRO A 309 -4.83 -9.11 -44.85
C PRO A 309 -6.12 -8.55 -45.47
N GLU A 310 -7.21 -9.32 -45.42
CA GLU A 310 -8.55 -8.97 -45.91
C GLU A 310 -9.08 -7.65 -45.32
N GLN A 311 -8.74 -7.33 -44.07
CA GLN A 311 -9.21 -6.11 -43.40
C GLN A 311 -8.31 -4.88 -43.59
N VAL A 312 -7.11 -5.05 -44.16
CA VAL A 312 -6.10 -3.98 -44.20
C VAL A 312 -6.63 -2.75 -44.93
N ALA A 313 -7.25 -2.89 -46.10
CA ALA A 313 -7.75 -1.75 -46.87
C ALA A 313 -8.75 -0.88 -46.08
N ARG A 314 -9.66 -1.53 -45.34
CA ARG A 314 -10.63 -0.82 -44.48
C ARG A 314 -9.94 -0.20 -43.26
N ARG A 315 -9.10 -0.93 -42.53
CA ARG A 315 -8.40 -0.41 -41.34
C ARG A 315 -7.43 0.73 -41.70
N LEU A 316 -6.77 0.65 -42.85
CA LEU A 316 -5.86 1.67 -43.39
C LEU A 316 -6.61 2.97 -43.73
N SER A 317 -7.71 2.91 -44.48
CA SER A 317 -8.50 4.10 -44.85
C SER A 317 -9.01 4.87 -43.62
N LYS A 318 -9.43 4.16 -42.56
CA LYS A 318 -9.78 4.74 -41.25
C LYS A 318 -8.58 5.39 -40.56
N ALA A 319 -7.45 4.70 -40.53
CA ALA A 319 -6.22 5.19 -39.92
C ALA A 319 -5.64 6.44 -40.61
N GLU A 320 -5.78 6.56 -41.93
CA GLU A 320 -5.39 7.76 -42.68
C GLU A 320 -6.27 8.98 -42.33
N VAL A 321 -7.54 8.78 -41.94
CA VAL A 321 -8.37 9.87 -41.39
C VAL A 321 -7.83 10.35 -40.04
N TRP A 322 -7.41 9.43 -39.16
CA TRP A 322 -6.74 9.80 -37.90
C TRP A 322 -5.40 10.51 -38.13
N LEU A 323 -4.66 10.14 -39.18
CA LEU A 323 -3.39 10.78 -39.52
C LEU A 323 -3.56 12.26 -39.89
N LYS A 324 -4.70 12.63 -40.50
CA LYS A 324 -5.01 14.04 -40.84
C LYS A 324 -5.14 14.92 -39.59
N SER A 325 -5.68 14.40 -38.49
CA SER A 325 -5.78 15.14 -37.23
C SER A 325 -4.53 15.03 -36.35
N LYS A 326 -3.76 13.93 -36.47
CA LYS A 326 -2.53 13.69 -35.70
C LYS A 326 -1.35 13.28 -36.60
N PRO A 327 -0.79 14.21 -37.39
CA PRO A 327 0.22 13.88 -38.40
C PRO A 327 1.57 13.42 -37.80
N ASN A 328 1.89 13.82 -36.57
CA ASN A 328 3.18 13.57 -35.92
C ASN A 328 3.09 12.61 -34.71
N ASP A 329 2.04 11.79 -34.63
CA ASP A 329 1.97 10.73 -33.62
C ASP A 329 2.78 9.51 -34.10
N SER A 330 3.88 9.21 -33.40
CA SER A 330 4.75 8.09 -33.76
C SER A 330 4.05 6.74 -33.67
N ALA A 331 3.16 6.52 -32.69
CA ALA A 331 2.47 5.25 -32.53
C ALA A 331 1.45 5.01 -33.65
N LEU A 332 0.78 6.08 -34.11
CA LEU A 332 -0.14 6.04 -35.25
C LEU A 332 0.60 5.75 -36.57
N LEU A 333 1.77 6.37 -36.76
CA LEU A 333 2.63 6.11 -37.92
C LEU A 333 3.20 4.68 -37.91
N ALA A 334 3.59 4.14 -36.75
CA ALA A 334 4.03 2.76 -36.61
C ALA A 334 2.89 1.75 -36.90
N MET A 335 1.67 2.06 -36.46
CA MET A 335 0.47 1.28 -36.75
C MET A 335 0.14 1.27 -38.25
N LEU A 336 0.15 2.43 -38.91
CA LEU A 336 -0.02 2.55 -40.36
C LEU A 336 1.06 1.78 -41.12
N GLY A 337 2.32 1.91 -40.69
CA GLY A 337 3.43 1.13 -41.23
C GLY A 337 3.17 -0.37 -41.16
N ASN A 338 2.78 -0.89 -40.00
CA ASN A 338 2.45 -2.30 -39.80
C ASN A 338 1.27 -2.77 -40.70
N LEU A 339 0.20 -1.97 -40.81
CA LEU A 339 -0.90 -2.26 -41.73
C LEU A 339 -0.43 -2.32 -43.19
N CYS A 340 0.43 -1.39 -43.63
CA CYS A 340 1.04 -1.44 -44.95
C CYS A 340 1.88 -2.70 -45.17
N LEU A 341 2.63 -3.20 -44.17
CA LEU A 341 3.38 -4.46 -44.30
C LEU A 341 2.46 -5.68 -44.47
N ILE A 342 1.37 -5.76 -43.70
CA ILE A 342 0.38 -6.85 -43.82
C ILE A 342 -0.31 -6.80 -45.19
N GLY A 343 -0.60 -5.58 -45.69
CA GLY A 343 -1.15 -5.36 -47.03
C GLY A 343 -0.13 -5.36 -48.18
N GLN A 344 1.15 -5.70 -47.93
CA GLN A 344 2.24 -5.72 -48.92
C GLN A 344 2.49 -4.36 -49.66
N LEU A 345 2.07 -3.25 -49.05
CA LEU A 345 2.28 -1.87 -49.53
C LEU A 345 3.66 -1.32 -49.11
N TRP A 346 4.72 -2.02 -49.51
CA TRP A 346 6.08 -1.87 -48.98
C TRP A 346 6.59 -0.42 -48.94
N GLY A 347 6.51 0.31 -50.06
CA GLY A 347 7.03 1.67 -50.15
C GLY A 347 6.27 2.72 -49.35
N GLN A 348 4.96 2.52 -49.11
CA GLN A 348 4.18 3.39 -48.21
C GLN A 348 4.46 3.04 -46.75
N GLY A 349 4.60 1.74 -46.44
CA GLY A 349 5.04 1.25 -45.13
C GLY A 349 6.41 1.80 -44.72
N GLU A 350 7.41 1.74 -45.61
CA GLU A 350 8.75 2.31 -45.39
C GLU A 350 8.67 3.79 -44.99
N ARG A 351 7.90 4.59 -45.75
CA ARG A 351 7.73 6.03 -45.50
C ARG A 351 7.09 6.32 -44.14
N TYR A 352 6.06 5.58 -43.74
CA TYR A 352 5.43 5.76 -42.42
C TYR A 352 6.36 5.32 -41.27
N LEU A 353 7.05 4.18 -41.41
CA LEU A 353 7.97 3.67 -40.40
C LEU A 353 9.22 4.57 -40.23
N LEU A 354 9.81 5.06 -41.33
CA LEU A 354 10.92 6.01 -41.27
C LEU A 354 10.49 7.36 -40.66
N ARG A 355 9.26 7.82 -40.91
CA ARG A 355 8.72 9.03 -40.28
C ARG A 355 8.47 8.81 -38.78
N SER A 356 7.92 7.67 -38.39
CA SER A 356 7.74 7.25 -37.00
C SER A 356 9.09 7.23 -36.26
N MET A 357 10.09 6.57 -36.84
CA MET A 357 11.46 6.47 -36.32
C MET A 357 12.14 7.83 -36.10
N LYS A 358 11.91 8.81 -36.99
CA LYS A 358 12.43 10.19 -36.84
C LYS A 358 11.82 10.94 -35.66
N ILE A 359 10.64 10.55 -35.19
CA ILE A 359 9.95 11.17 -34.04
C ILE A 359 10.32 10.43 -32.75
N ARG A 360 10.33 9.09 -32.78
CA ARG A 360 10.71 8.23 -31.66
C ARG A 360 11.23 6.89 -32.20
N SER A 361 12.42 6.49 -31.77
CA SER A 361 12.99 5.17 -32.02
C SER A 361 12.52 4.17 -30.96
N ASP A 362 11.65 3.23 -31.34
CA ASP A 362 11.23 2.09 -30.51
C ASP A 362 11.68 0.77 -31.14
N VAL A 363 11.91 -0.26 -30.29
CA VAL A 363 12.22 -1.65 -30.70
C VAL A 363 11.30 -2.12 -31.83
N ARG A 364 9.99 -1.87 -31.68
CA ARG A 364 8.96 -2.30 -32.64
C ARG A 364 9.15 -1.67 -34.02
N ILE A 365 9.52 -0.39 -34.10
CA ILE A 365 9.70 0.30 -35.38
C ILE A 365 10.91 -0.27 -36.11
N HIS A 366 12.00 -0.55 -35.39
CA HIS A 366 13.17 -1.22 -35.94
C HIS A 366 12.89 -2.66 -36.38
N ALA A 367 12.13 -3.44 -35.59
CA ALA A 367 11.72 -4.80 -35.98
C ALA A 367 10.83 -4.82 -37.24
N LEU A 368 9.91 -3.85 -37.38
CA LEU A 368 9.07 -3.70 -38.57
C LEU A 368 9.88 -3.29 -39.81
N LEU A 369 10.85 -2.38 -39.66
CA LEU A 369 11.80 -2.02 -40.73
C LEU A 369 12.73 -3.19 -41.11
N GLY A 370 13.18 -3.98 -40.13
CA GLY A 370 13.96 -5.20 -40.35
C GLY A 370 13.19 -6.19 -41.24
N ASN A 371 11.97 -6.55 -40.82
CA ASN A 371 11.09 -7.45 -41.58
C ASN A 371 10.79 -6.93 -42.99
N LEU A 372 10.49 -5.64 -43.14
CA LEU A 372 10.32 -4.98 -44.43
C LEU A 372 11.54 -5.17 -45.35
N TYR A 373 12.74 -4.90 -44.84
CA TYR A 373 13.96 -5.00 -45.64
C TYR A 373 14.37 -6.45 -45.94
N ASP A 374 14.10 -7.40 -45.04
CA ASP A 374 14.24 -8.84 -45.34
C ASP A 374 13.32 -9.24 -46.50
N ARG A 375 12.05 -8.80 -46.49
CA ARG A 375 11.08 -9.05 -47.59
C ARG A 375 11.48 -8.38 -48.90
N LEU A 376 12.22 -7.28 -48.86
CA LEU A 376 12.77 -6.59 -50.03
C LEU A 376 14.16 -7.10 -50.46
N GLY A 377 14.74 -8.11 -49.78
CA GLY A 377 16.08 -8.63 -50.07
C GLY A 377 17.25 -7.70 -49.65
N ARG A 378 16.97 -6.61 -48.92
CA ARG A 378 17.96 -5.62 -48.45
C ARG A 378 18.60 -6.09 -47.13
N SER A 379 19.28 -7.23 -47.16
CA SER A 379 19.81 -7.93 -45.97
C SER A 379 20.74 -7.07 -45.09
N ALA A 380 21.56 -6.18 -45.68
CA ALA A 380 22.42 -5.28 -44.93
C ALA A 380 21.64 -4.24 -44.11
N ASP A 381 20.59 -3.65 -44.69
CA ASP A 381 19.72 -2.68 -44.01
C ASP A 381 18.83 -3.38 -42.96
N ALA A 382 18.33 -4.58 -43.28
CA ALA A 382 17.57 -5.40 -42.35
C ALA A 382 18.42 -5.75 -41.12
N MET A 383 19.64 -6.26 -41.32
CA MET A 383 20.57 -6.61 -40.25
C MET A 383 20.92 -5.40 -39.37
N LYS A 384 21.08 -4.21 -39.96
CA LYS A 384 21.28 -2.96 -39.20
C LYS A 384 20.08 -2.68 -38.27
N HIS A 385 18.86 -2.80 -38.78
CA HIS A 385 17.66 -2.55 -37.96
C HIS A 385 17.41 -3.66 -36.93
N TRP A 386 17.69 -4.92 -37.23
CA TRP A 386 17.62 -6.01 -36.24
C TRP A 386 18.64 -5.82 -35.10
N ARG A 387 19.87 -5.38 -35.39
CA ARG A 387 20.88 -5.03 -34.37
C ARG A 387 20.45 -3.85 -33.49
N LEU A 388 19.79 -2.84 -34.08
CA LEU A 388 19.23 -1.72 -33.31
C LEU A 388 18.04 -2.16 -32.45
N ALA A 389 17.19 -3.06 -32.95
CA ALA A 389 16.10 -3.63 -32.16
C ALA A 389 16.61 -4.47 -30.98
N SER A 390 17.61 -5.33 -31.18
CA SER A 390 18.18 -6.16 -30.11
C SER A 390 18.95 -5.34 -29.08
N GLY A 391 19.71 -4.32 -29.49
CA GLY A 391 20.44 -3.42 -28.58
C GLY A 391 19.54 -2.53 -27.70
N VAL A 392 18.25 -2.38 -28.04
CA VAL A 392 17.25 -1.70 -27.19
C VAL A 392 16.48 -2.72 -26.33
N ALA A 393 16.40 -3.99 -26.75
CA ALA A 393 15.81 -5.07 -25.94
C ALA A 393 16.72 -5.55 -24.79
N GLY A 394 18.03 -5.29 -24.87
CA GLY A 394 18.98 -5.50 -23.77
C GLY A 394 20.32 -4.84 -24.05
N VAL A 395 21.02 -4.42 -22.99
CA VAL A 395 22.37 -3.86 -23.08
C VAL A 395 23.35 -4.98 -23.41
N LEU A 396 23.53 -5.25 -24.70
CA LEU A 396 24.56 -6.16 -25.18
C LEU A 396 25.94 -5.51 -24.97
N PRO A 397 26.96 -6.26 -24.52
CA PRO A 397 28.31 -5.73 -24.42
C PRO A 397 28.80 -5.32 -25.81
N VAL A 398 29.39 -4.12 -25.92
CA VAL A 398 30.08 -3.70 -27.13
C VAL A 398 31.36 -4.53 -27.22
N LEU A 399 31.27 -5.67 -27.90
CA LEU A 399 32.44 -6.47 -28.25
C LEU A 399 33.40 -5.57 -29.02
N ALA A 400 34.66 -5.53 -28.58
CA ALA A 400 35.69 -4.80 -29.30
C ALA A 400 35.70 -5.28 -30.75
N ALA A 401 35.39 -4.37 -31.69
CA ALA A 401 35.51 -4.68 -33.09
C ALA A 401 36.96 -5.13 -33.33
N ASN A 402 37.16 -6.34 -33.85
CA ASN A 402 38.48 -6.83 -34.21
C ASN A 402 39.10 -5.81 -35.17
N ARG A 403 40.00 -4.96 -34.62
CA ARG A 403 41.02 -4.30 -35.41
C ARG A 403 41.79 -5.47 -36.00
N ALA A 404 41.54 -5.76 -37.28
CA ALA A 404 42.40 -6.63 -38.03
C ALA A 404 43.82 -6.10 -37.81
N LEU A 405 44.65 -6.87 -37.13
CA LEU A 405 46.06 -6.53 -36.96
C LEU A 405 46.61 -6.30 -38.38
N PRO A 406 47.40 -5.24 -38.61
CA PRO A 406 48.02 -5.06 -39.91
C PRO A 406 48.76 -6.36 -40.27
N ALA A 407 48.70 -6.75 -41.55
CA ALA A 407 49.33 -7.98 -42.02
C ALA A 407 50.78 -8.04 -41.49
N ALA A 408 51.13 -9.15 -40.84
CA ALA A 408 52.40 -9.28 -40.16
C ALA A 408 53.55 -9.01 -41.14
N ASP A 409 54.52 -8.16 -40.76
CA ASP A 409 55.65 -7.84 -41.62
C ASP A 409 56.61 -9.04 -41.64
N THR A 410 56.50 -9.87 -42.67
CA THR A 410 57.29 -11.10 -42.85
C THR A 410 58.75 -10.85 -43.23
N ARG A 411 59.18 -9.59 -43.36
CA ARG A 411 60.58 -9.22 -43.71
C ARG A 411 61.60 -9.55 -42.63
N GLY A 412 61.15 -9.83 -41.40
CA GLY A 412 62.00 -10.24 -40.28
C GLY A 412 62.05 -11.75 -40.02
N ASP A 413 61.44 -12.57 -40.87
CA ASP A 413 61.30 -14.01 -40.63
C ASP A 413 62.60 -14.77 -40.97
N PRO A 414 63.31 -15.36 -39.98
CA PRO A 414 64.59 -16.05 -40.23
C PRO A 414 64.44 -17.36 -41.02
N THR A 415 63.22 -17.80 -41.31
CA THR A 415 62.97 -18.99 -42.15
C THR A 415 63.11 -18.70 -43.66
N LEU A 416 63.12 -17.44 -44.08
CA LEU A 416 63.26 -17.04 -45.49
C LEU A 416 64.73 -16.81 -45.87
N ILE A 417 65.48 -17.89 -46.07
CA ILE A 417 66.83 -17.82 -46.65
C ILE A 417 66.73 -17.36 -48.11
N ALA A 418 67.41 -16.25 -48.43
CA ALA A 418 67.50 -15.76 -49.81
C ALA A 418 68.30 -16.73 -50.68
N PHE A 419 67.65 -17.30 -51.70
CA PHE A 419 68.16 -18.32 -52.63
C PHE A 419 69.27 -17.83 -53.61
N ALA A 420 70.15 -16.94 -53.18
CA ALA A 420 71.14 -16.29 -54.04
C ALA A 420 72.40 -17.13 -54.31
N ASN A 421 72.67 -18.19 -53.53
CA ASN A 421 73.83 -19.08 -53.72
C ASN A 421 73.52 -20.52 -53.28
N MET A 422 73.23 -21.41 -54.23
CA MET A 422 73.51 -22.84 -54.12
C MET A 422 74.26 -23.29 -55.37
N PRO A 423 75.32 -24.12 -55.26
CA PRO A 423 75.89 -24.83 -56.40
C PRO A 423 74.91 -25.91 -56.91
N GLU A 424 75.10 -26.31 -58.16
CA GLU A 424 74.18 -27.17 -58.91
C GLU A 424 74.00 -28.56 -58.28
N THR A 425 72.76 -29.05 -58.33
CA THR A 425 72.37 -30.40 -57.93
C THR A 425 72.74 -31.43 -58.99
N ASP A 426 73.45 -32.49 -58.61
CA ASP A 426 73.47 -33.73 -59.39
C ASP A 426 72.38 -34.69 -58.88
N LEU A 427 71.71 -35.34 -59.84
CA LEU A 427 70.46 -36.07 -59.64
C LEU A 427 70.70 -37.52 -59.20
N LEU A 428 69.64 -38.20 -58.72
CA LEU A 428 69.22 -39.48 -59.33
C LEU A 428 67.83 -39.94 -58.85
N ASP A 429 67.09 -40.45 -59.84
CA ASP A 429 65.68 -40.82 -59.83
C ASP A 429 65.25 -41.89 -58.82
N THR A 430 64.02 -41.73 -58.29
CA THR A 430 63.02 -42.81 -58.34
C THR A 430 61.64 -42.25 -58.67
N ASN A 431 61.08 -42.64 -59.82
CA ASN A 431 59.65 -42.54 -60.08
C ASN A 431 58.88 -43.40 -59.07
N ASP A 432 57.95 -42.81 -58.32
CA ASP A 432 56.56 -43.27 -58.36
C ASP A 432 55.60 -42.24 -57.76
N SER A 433 54.43 -42.09 -58.38
CA SER A 433 53.45 -41.07 -58.02
C SER A 433 52.66 -41.46 -56.77
N VAL A 434 52.89 -40.77 -55.65
CA VAL A 434 52.02 -40.83 -54.46
C VAL A 434 51.48 -39.44 -54.15
N VAL A 435 50.16 -39.28 -54.25
CA VAL A 435 49.43 -38.17 -53.65
C VAL A 435 48.97 -38.61 -52.25
N PRO A 436 49.56 -38.10 -51.15
CA PRO A 436 49.02 -38.34 -49.83
C PRO A 436 47.77 -37.49 -49.61
N GLN A 437 46.61 -38.15 -49.60
CA GLN A 437 45.33 -37.56 -49.25
C GLN A 437 45.29 -37.21 -47.75
N ALA A 438 44.57 -36.14 -47.39
CA ALA A 438 44.61 -35.57 -46.04
C ALA A 438 44.25 -36.58 -44.93
N ALA A 439 45.14 -36.72 -43.94
CA ALA A 439 44.91 -37.54 -42.77
C ALA A 439 44.03 -36.82 -41.74
N SER A 440 42.80 -37.31 -41.58
CA SER A 440 42.05 -37.13 -40.33
C SER A 440 42.49 -38.18 -39.32
N ALA A 441 42.80 -37.75 -38.10
CA ALA A 441 42.79 -38.58 -36.89
C ALA A 441 42.08 -37.77 -35.80
N ALA A 442 40.95 -38.20 -35.23
CA ALA A 442 40.68 -39.43 -34.48
C ALA A 442 41.23 -39.38 -33.03
N GLY A 443 40.54 -39.92 -32.03
CA GLY A 443 39.32 -40.73 -32.16
C GLY A 443 38.54 -41.02 -30.88
N TYR A 444 37.53 -41.84 -31.07
CA TYR A 444 36.62 -42.41 -30.08
C TYR A 444 36.65 -43.93 -30.28
N VAL A 445 36.67 -44.71 -29.20
CA VAL A 445 36.59 -46.18 -29.23
C VAL A 445 35.67 -46.66 -28.10
N PRO A 446 34.65 -47.49 -28.39
CA PRO A 446 33.80 -48.17 -27.40
C PRO A 446 34.19 -49.65 -27.22
N ASP A 447 33.68 -50.33 -26.19
CA ASP A 447 33.54 -51.81 -26.18
C ASP A 447 32.50 -52.35 -25.17
N GLU A 448 32.11 -53.63 -25.30
CA GLU A 448 30.93 -54.32 -24.71
C GLU A 448 31.28 -55.69 -24.06
N ALA A 449 30.50 -56.32 -23.15
CA ALA A 449 29.44 -55.89 -22.22
C ALA A 449 29.09 -57.02 -21.21
N GLU A 450 28.55 -56.67 -20.02
CA GLU A 450 27.78 -57.54 -19.08
C GLU A 450 28.45 -58.80 -18.42
N PRO A 451 27.83 -59.48 -17.40
CA PRO A 451 27.13 -58.94 -16.21
C PRO A 451 27.42 -59.72 -14.88
N VAL A 452 27.30 -59.09 -13.70
CA VAL A 452 27.08 -59.81 -12.41
C VAL A 452 26.12 -59.04 -11.48
N ALA A 453 25.31 -59.77 -10.72
CA ALA A 453 24.13 -59.29 -10.01
C ALA A 453 24.34 -58.68 -8.60
N VAL A 454 23.46 -57.71 -8.30
CA VAL A 454 22.71 -57.47 -7.04
C VAL A 454 23.26 -58.09 -5.75
N ASN A 455 23.48 -57.23 -4.74
CA ASN A 455 23.13 -57.60 -3.37
C ASN A 455 22.64 -56.40 -2.53
N ARG A 456 21.66 -56.63 -1.65
CA ARG A 456 21.04 -55.62 -0.75
C ARG A 456 21.42 -55.89 0.70
N ALA A 457 21.92 -54.88 1.41
CA ALA A 457 21.76 -54.66 2.85
C ALA A 457 22.36 -53.27 3.21
N ALA A 458 22.04 -52.56 4.29
CA ALA A 458 20.81 -52.26 5.05
C ALA A 458 21.25 -51.65 6.41
N VAL A 459 20.38 -50.82 7.02
CA VAL A 459 20.38 -50.36 8.44
C VAL A 459 21.26 -49.15 8.82
N ASP A 460 20.55 -48.05 9.16
CA ASP A 460 20.70 -47.09 10.29
C ASP A 460 22.06 -46.87 10.99
N ASP A 461 22.38 -45.61 11.36
CA ASP A 461 21.74 -44.95 12.53
C ASP A 461 21.98 -43.42 12.53
N GLY A 462 21.22 -42.69 13.35
CA GLY A 462 21.14 -41.21 13.32
C GLY A 462 22.01 -40.45 14.33
N LEU A 463 22.00 -39.11 14.21
CA LEU A 463 22.35 -38.03 15.17
C LEU A 463 22.31 -36.72 14.34
N GLY A 464 21.80 -35.56 14.74
CA GLY A 464 21.60 -34.99 16.08
C GLY A 464 21.94 -33.48 16.00
N LEU A 465 21.09 -32.67 15.36
CA LEU A 465 21.39 -31.26 15.07
C LEU A 465 21.12 -30.32 16.27
N LYS A 466 22.17 -29.61 16.73
CA LYS A 466 22.04 -28.36 17.52
C LYS A 466 23.16 -27.35 17.20
N SER A 467 22.73 -26.18 16.75
CA SER A 467 23.29 -24.82 16.92
C SER A 467 24.70 -24.62 17.48
N VAL A 468 25.54 -23.84 16.77
CA VAL A 468 26.50 -22.84 17.29
C VAL A 468 26.71 -21.76 16.20
N GLU A 469 26.72 -20.47 16.58
CA GLU A 469 27.12 -19.31 15.73
C GLU A 469 28.65 -19.22 15.61
N PRO A 470 29.21 -18.39 14.71
CA PRO A 470 30.02 -17.32 15.30
C PRO A 470 29.91 -15.94 14.65
N ASP A 471 30.05 -14.97 15.55
CA ASP A 471 30.38 -13.55 15.38
C ASP A 471 31.66 -13.32 14.56
N PHE A 472 31.70 -12.27 13.72
CA PHE A 472 32.94 -11.62 13.28
C PHE A 472 32.67 -10.20 12.75
N ASP A 473 33.03 -9.21 13.57
CA ASP A 473 33.13 -7.79 13.22
C ASP A 473 34.52 -7.44 12.64
N GLU A 474 34.65 -6.23 12.08
CA GLU A 474 35.90 -5.53 11.70
C GLU A 474 36.82 -6.15 10.61
N TYR A 475 36.87 -5.54 9.41
CA TYR A 475 37.94 -4.59 9.00
C TYR A 475 37.75 -4.19 7.51
N PHE A 476 37.48 -2.92 7.21
CA PHE A 476 37.48 -2.41 5.82
C PHE A 476 38.31 -1.12 5.74
N ASP A 477 39.62 -1.30 5.62
CA ASP A 477 40.57 -0.20 5.56
C ASP A 477 40.53 0.49 4.19
N SER A 478 40.34 1.81 4.21
CA SER A 478 40.10 2.62 3.01
C SER A 478 41.35 3.41 2.64
N ALA A 479 42.20 2.83 1.79
CA ALA A 479 43.40 3.51 1.30
C ALA A 479 43.04 4.82 0.54
N PRO A 480 43.61 5.98 0.90
CA PRO A 480 43.29 7.25 0.27
C PRO A 480 43.98 7.42 -1.09
N ILE A 481 43.25 7.97 -2.07
CA ILE A 481 43.79 8.34 -3.39
C ILE A 481 44.64 9.63 -3.23
N PRO A 482 45.93 9.64 -3.63
CA PRO A 482 46.73 10.87 -3.55
C PRO A 482 46.30 11.91 -4.59
N GLY A 483 46.13 13.17 -4.17
CA GLY A 483 46.17 14.31 -5.09
C GLY A 483 44.94 15.21 -5.23
N VAL A 484 43.97 15.20 -4.30
CA VAL A 484 42.85 16.16 -4.30
C VAL A 484 42.77 16.91 -2.96
N ASP A 485 43.13 18.19 -2.98
CA ASP A 485 42.99 19.11 -1.85
C ASP A 485 41.58 19.74 -1.87
N LEU A 486 40.76 19.40 -0.87
CA LEU A 486 39.38 19.88 -0.73
C LEU A 486 39.24 21.07 0.24
N SER A 487 40.33 21.76 0.59
CA SER A 487 40.31 22.89 1.51
C SER A 487 39.71 24.19 0.96
N GLN A 488 39.31 24.24 -0.31
CA GLN A 488 38.72 25.43 -0.94
C GLN A 488 37.42 25.14 -1.69
N THR A 489 36.28 25.37 -1.02
CA THR A 489 35.09 26.09 -1.55
C THR A 489 34.02 26.16 -0.46
N SER A 490 34.23 27.01 0.55
CA SER A 490 33.14 27.48 1.40
C SER A 490 32.56 28.75 0.80
N ASP A 491 31.32 28.74 0.35
CA ASP A 491 30.57 29.98 0.15
C ASP A 491 29.09 29.84 0.53
N ARG A 492 28.74 30.51 1.63
CA ARG A 492 27.39 30.78 2.11
C ARG A 492 27.28 32.31 2.20
N PRO A 493 26.25 32.94 1.64
CA PRO A 493 25.87 34.29 2.06
C PRO A 493 24.62 34.23 2.95
N SER A 494 24.72 34.87 4.13
CA SER A 494 23.57 35.13 5.00
C SER A 494 23.37 36.63 5.24
N ASP A 495 22.30 37.15 4.64
CA ASP A 495 21.35 38.15 5.16
C ASP A 495 21.75 39.64 5.38
N ARG A 496 20.78 40.52 5.05
CA ARG A 496 20.49 41.90 5.57
C ARG A 496 21.53 43.06 5.49
N SER A 497 21.24 44.06 4.63
CA SER A 497 20.29 45.17 4.90
C SER A 497 20.65 46.60 4.41
N LYS A 498 19.59 47.34 4.03
CA LYS A 498 19.35 48.80 4.11
C LYS A 498 20.00 49.83 3.15
N ASN A 499 19.13 50.78 2.78
CA ASN A 499 19.34 52.18 2.37
C ASN A 499 19.92 52.50 0.98
N ARG A 500 19.03 52.65 -0.01
CA ARG A 500 18.61 54.00 -0.47
C ARG A 500 17.22 53.99 -1.08
#